data_AF-A0A4U5NKU4-F1
#
_entry.id   AF-A0A4U5NKU4-F1
#
_cell.length_a   1.000
_cell.length_b   1.000
_cell.length_c   1.000
_cell.angle_alpha   90.00
_cell.angle_beta   90.00
_cell.angle_gamma   90.00
#
_symmetry.space_group_name_H-M   'P 1'
#
loop_
_entity.id
_entity.type
_entity.pdbx_description
1 polymer ?
#
loop_
_entity_poly.entity_id
_entity_poly.type
_entity_poly.pdbx_seq_one_letter_code
_entity_poly.pdbx_strand_id
1 'polypeptide(L)'
;MLHWRHSCSMGEAPAFIVDDLQNQIGFENEFGSKFKGCKTTTTIGDKTYVIGGGNDESTLPVEVRIFDKATGNWVTPIVLGSKPNSCKGLSAISLNDDRILIVKKGSAPDDCILFLELDTWFVREQKKIRGTEVVAWSKGVRGDAEKPVVISGPSGVGKGTLISMLMKEFPSMFGFSVSHTTRAPRGMEEDGVHYHFTEQSIMEKEIKDGKFVEYASVHGNLYGTSIEAVEVVTDAGKRCILDIDVQGARSVRASSLEAILIFICPPSMEELETRLRSRRTETEEQILKRLQNAEVEMEQGKSSGIFDHILYNDNLDDCYESLKKLLGIDGAAAATQISVPQGIDLPADHSVSKMDNKIIINYGTPELEKASKSLIVLDVSSLKGGAPGRTRGLDVYAID
;
A
#
# COMPACT_ATOMS: atom_id res chain seq x y z
N MET A 1 -59.51 37.52 20.44
CA MET A 1 -58.78 37.10 21.66
C MET A 1 -58.88 35.59 21.71
N LEU A 2 -57.85 34.73 21.69
CA LEU A 2 -56.38 34.83 21.78
C LEU A 2 -55.83 33.73 20.83
N HIS A 3 -54.91 34.00 19.90
CA HIS A 3 -53.45 33.85 20.08
C HIS A 3 -53.01 32.55 20.76
N TRP A 4 -52.63 31.56 19.96
CA TRP A 4 -51.71 30.49 20.36
C TRP A 4 -50.32 30.84 19.86
N ARG A 5 -49.39 31.02 20.81
CA ARG A 5 -47.99 31.37 20.63
C ARG A 5 -47.21 30.55 21.67
N HIS A 6 -45.98 30.17 21.32
CA HIS A 6 -44.94 29.50 22.13
C HIS A 6 -45.00 27.96 22.10
N SER A 7 -43.91 27.21 22.04
CA SER A 7 -42.50 27.46 21.68
C SER A 7 -41.83 26.08 21.78
N CYS A 8 -41.35 25.49 20.69
CA CYS A 8 -40.49 24.30 20.79
C CYS A 8 -39.09 24.76 21.22
N SER A 9 -38.66 24.36 22.41
CA SER A 9 -37.27 24.51 22.83
C SER A 9 -36.39 23.57 21.99
N MET A 10 -35.36 24.15 21.39
CA MET A 10 -34.26 23.42 20.77
C MET A 10 -33.56 22.57 21.82
N GLY A 11 -33.48 21.26 21.59
CA GLY A 11 -32.55 20.38 22.30
C GLY A 11 -31.16 20.56 21.69
N GLU A 12 -30.23 21.07 22.49
CA GLU A 12 -28.81 21.18 22.15
C GLU A 12 -28.21 19.78 21.94
N ALA A 13 -27.49 19.59 20.83
CA ALA A 13 -26.63 18.45 20.61
C ALA A 13 -25.35 18.60 21.46
N PRO A 14 -24.87 17.55 22.14
CA PRO A 14 -23.66 17.67 22.94
C PRO A 14 -22.44 17.86 22.04
N ALA A 15 -21.80 19.03 22.16
CA ALA A 15 -20.48 19.28 21.62
C ALA A 15 -19.45 18.42 22.38
N PHE A 16 -18.89 17.41 21.72
CA PHE A 16 -17.71 16.73 22.23
C PHE A 16 -16.51 17.66 22.09
N ILE A 17 -16.06 18.21 23.21
CA ILE A 17 -14.83 18.99 23.35
C ILE A 17 -13.65 18.02 23.22
N VAL A 18 -12.95 18.09 22.09
CA VAL A 18 -11.57 17.58 21.94
C VAL A 18 -10.65 18.73 22.31
N ASP A 19 -10.56 19.04 23.60
CA ASP A 19 -9.56 19.95 24.17
C ASP A 19 -9.61 19.87 25.70
N ASP A 20 -9.23 18.73 26.30
CA ASP A 20 -8.80 18.74 27.72
C ASP A 20 -8.02 17.48 28.20
N LEU A 21 -7.22 16.85 27.35
CA LEU A 21 -6.35 15.73 27.78
C LEU A 21 -4.87 16.11 27.88
N GLN A 22 -4.49 17.35 27.55
CA GLN A 22 -3.13 17.84 27.77
C GLN A 22 -2.81 18.08 29.25
N ASN A 23 -3.82 18.33 30.10
CA ASN A 23 -3.61 18.78 31.48
C ASN A 23 -3.84 17.73 32.59
N GLN A 24 -4.43 16.56 32.30
CA GLN A 24 -4.73 15.56 33.35
C GLN A 24 -3.73 14.41 33.49
N ILE A 25 -2.82 14.25 32.53
CA ILE A 25 -1.70 13.31 32.63
C ILE A 25 -0.47 14.17 32.46
N GLY A 26 0.38 14.25 33.48
CA GLY A 26 1.63 15.01 33.43
C GLY A 26 2.55 14.46 32.33
N PHE A 27 2.34 14.88 31.09
CA PHE A 27 3.12 14.50 29.92
C PHE A 27 4.48 15.23 29.85
N GLU A 28 4.75 16.17 30.75
CA GLU A 28 5.98 16.97 30.73
C GLU A 28 7.15 16.33 31.50
N ASN A 29 6.91 15.44 32.47
CA ASN A 29 7.95 15.00 33.40
C ASN A 29 8.25 13.50 33.36
N GLU A 30 8.78 13.06 32.21
CA GLU A 30 9.91 12.11 32.03
C GLU A 30 9.97 11.81 30.52
N PHE A 31 10.96 12.39 29.83
CA PHE A 31 11.15 12.37 28.35
C PHE A 31 10.25 13.26 27.46
N GLY A 32 9.63 14.31 27.99
CA GLY A 32 8.85 15.31 27.23
C GLY A 32 9.60 16.17 26.19
N SER A 33 10.85 15.85 25.83
CA SER A 33 11.76 16.74 25.08
C SER A 33 12.26 16.20 23.72
N LYS A 34 11.48 15.41 22.95
CA LYS A 34 11.98 14.96 21.61
C LYS A 34 11.05 15.10 20.40
N PHE A 35 9.81 15.55 20.54
CA PHE A 35 9.03 16.00 19.37
C PHE A 35 9.06 17.52 19.32
N LYS A 36 10.05 18.09 18.63
CA LYS A 36 10.04 19.52 18.27
C LYS A 36 9.17 19.66 17.03
N GLY A 37 7.85 19.72 17.14
CA GLY A 37 7.02 19.27 16.01
C GLY A 37 5.51 19.39 16.11
N CYS A 38 4.81 19.20 14.98
CA CYS A 38 3.39 18.84 15.00
C CYS A 38 3.23 17.45 15.62
N LYS A 39 2.40 17.35 16.66
CA LYS A 39 2.09 16.11 17.37
C LYS A 39 0.59 15.98 17.53
N THR A 40 0.11 14.75 17.36
CA THR A 40 -1.26 14.34 17.65
C THR A 40 -1.25 13.07 18.50
N THR A 41 -2.34 12.82 19.21
CA THR A 41 -2.47 11.66 20.08
C THR A 41 -3.85 11.06 19.94
N THR A 42 -3.93 9.74 19.96
CA THR A 42 -5.21 9.02 20.04
C THR A 42 -5.08 7.81 20.95
N THR A 43 -6.17 7.39 21.57
CA THR A 43 -6.18 6.25 22.50
C THR A 43 -7.06 5.15 21.93
N ILE A 44 -6.55 3.92 21.93
CA ILE A 44 -7.30 2.69 21.60
C ILE A 44 -7.02 1.70 22.72
N GLY A 45 -8.08 1.28 23.42
CA GLY A 45 -7.97 0.49 24.65
C GLY A 45 -7.04 1.14 25.67
N ASP A 46 -6.08 0.37 26.18
CA ASP A 46 -5.09 0.82 27.17
C ASP A 46 -3.86 1.50 26.54
N LYS A 47 -3.83 1.68 25.21
CA LYS A 47 -2.68 2.27 24.51
C LYS A 47 -3.00 3.67 24.02
N THR A 48 -2.16 4.63 24.39
CA THR A 48 -2.15 5.97 23.79
C THR A 48 -1.03 6.06 22.76
N TYR A 49 -1.42 6.25 21.51
CA TYR A 49 -0.53 6.45 20.37
C TYR A 49 -0.19 7.92 20.25
N VAL A 50 1.09 8.23 20.28
CA VAL A 50 1.65 9.56 20.06
C VAL A 50 2.34 9.57 18.70
N ILE A 51 1.84 10.42 17.80
CA ILE A 51 2.26 10.46 16.40
C ILE A 51 2.69 11.89 16.08
N GLY A 52 3.90 12.07 15.56
CA GLY A 52 4.40 13.42 15.26
C GLY A 52 5.73 13.42 14.53
N GLY A 53 6.08 14.56 13.93
CA GLY A 53 7.34 14.77 13.21
C GLY A 53 7.94 16.13 13.55
N GLY A 54 9.19 16.40 13.16
CA GLY A 54 9.86 17.67 13.42
C GLY A 54 9.16 18.89 12.78
N ASN A 55 9.28 20.08 13.39
CA ASN A 55 8.78 21.35 12.87
C ASN A 55 9.52 21.70 11.56
N ASP A 56 8.82 22.43 10.69
CA ASP A 56 9.20 22.88 9.35
C ASP A 56 10.71 22.76 9.03
N GLU A 57 11.01 22.04 7.94
CA GLU A 57 12.32 21.83 7.30
C GLU A 57 13.20 20.66 7.79
N SER A 58 12.85 19.92 8.84
CA SER A 58 13.55 18.65 9.09
C SER A 58 12.98 17.54 8.19
N THR A 59 13.78 16.97 7.29
CA THR A 59 13.45 15.82 6.41
C THR A 59 13.19 14.51 7.17
N LEU A 60 12.99 14.56 8.49
CA LEU A 60 12.81 13.39 9.32
C LEU A 60 11.37 12.86 9.19
N PRO A 61 11.20 11.54 9.04
CA PRO A 61 9.89 10.92 8.91
C PRO A 61 9.08 11.06 10.21
N VAL A 62 7.75 10.98 10.10
CA VAL A 62 6.85 10.95 11.26
C VAL A 62 7.20 9.75 12.15
N GLU A 63 7.43 9.99 13.45
CA GLU A 63 7.66 8.95 14.44
C GLU A 63 6.37 8.57 15.16
N VAL A 64 6.36 7.35 15.71
CA VAL A 64 5.26 6.80 16.51
C VAL A 64 5.83 6.34 17.84
N ARG A 65 5.18 6.72 18.94
CA ARG A 65 5.42 6.17 20.29
C ARG A 65 4.10 5.71 20.89
N ILE A 66 4.18 4.72 21.77
CA ILE A 66 3.00 4.15 22.43
C ILE A 66 3.21 4.30 23.94
N PHE A 67 2.23 4.87 24.62
CA PHE A 67 2.15 4.85 26.08
C PHE A 67 1.14 3.78 26.48
N ASP A 68 1.60 2.76 27.18
CA ASP A 68 0.77 1.67 27.69
C ASP A 68 0.28 2.06 29.09
N LYS A 69 -1.02 2.34 29.22
CA LYS A 69 -1.66 2.77 30.46
C LYS A 69 -1.74 1.67 31.50
N ALA A 70 -1.80 0.40 31.08
CA ALA A 70 -1.88 -0.74 31.98
C ALA A 70 -0.55 -0.94 32.72
N THR A 71 0.57 -0.71 32.03
CA THR A 71 1.92 -0.87 32.60
C THR A 71 2.56 0.45 33.05
N GLY A 72 2.03 1.59 32.60
CA GLY A 72 2.60 2.92 32.83
C GLY A 72 3.88 3.19 32.03
N ASN A 73 4.20 2.35 31.03
CA ASN A 73 5.47 2.40 30.31
C ASN A 73 5.34 2.96 28.89
N TRP A 74 6.42 3.58 28.42
CA TRP A 74 6.58 3.97 27.02
C TRP A 74 7.19 2.82 26.20
N VAL A 75 6.62 2.59 25.02
CA VAL A 75 7.06 1.62 24.02
C VAL A 75 7.38 2.37 22.72
N THR A 76 8.56 2.09 22.16
CA THR A 76 8.92 2.52 20.80
C THR A 76 8.69 1.33 19.86
N PRO A 77 7.60 1.32 19.08
CA PRO A 77 7.32 0.21 18.19
C PRO A 77 8.28 0.18 17.00
N ILE A 78 8.42 -0.99 16.38
CA ILE A 78 8.95 -1.07 15.02
C ILE A 78 7.87 -0.53 14.08
N VAL A 79 8.24 0.48 13.28
CA VAL A 79 7.35 1.13 12.32
C VAL A 79 7.68 0.65 10.90
N LEU A 80 6.76 -0.10 10.30
CA LEU A 80 6.86 -0.65 8.94
C LEU A 80 6.09 0.21 7.92
N GLY A 81 6.27 -0.08 6.64
CA GLY A 81 5.66 0.65 5.53
C GLY A 81 6.33 1.99 5.24
N SER A 82 5.86 2.68 4.20
CA SER A 82 6.39 3.97 3.79
C SER A 82 5.99 5.05 4.78
N LYS A 83 6.97 5.48 5.58
CA LYS A 83 6.76 6.50 6.60
C LYS A 83 6.45 7.83 5.92
N PRO A 84 5.41 8.55 6.36
CA PRO A 84 5.13 9.84 5.77
C PRO A 84 6.20 10.86 6.11
N ASN A 85 6.45 11.73 5.13
CA ASN A 85 7.28 12.92 5.32
C ASN A 85 6.65 13.86 6.34
N SER A 86 7.49 14.70 6.96
CA SER A 86 7.06 15.78 7.84
C SER A 86 5.98 16.65 7.18
N CYS A 87 5.04 17.14 7.98
CA CYS A 87 3.99 18.04 7.52
C CYS A 87 3.69 19.12 8.57
N LYS A 88 2.99 20.17 8.13
CA LYS A 88 2.62 21.31 8.96
C LYS A 88 1.61 20.97 10.05
N GLY A 89 0.87 19.88 9.87
CA GLY A 89 -0.20 19.46 10.77
C GLY A 89 -0.59 18.00 10.57
N LEU A 90 -1.00 17.33 11.65
CA LEU A 90 -1.51 15.96 11.67
C LEU A 90 -2.77 15.90 12.52
N SER A 91 -3.80 15.23 12.03
CA SER A 91 -4.98 14.83 12.82
C SER A 91 -5.04 13.32 12.88
N ALA A 92 -5.08 12.74 14.08
CA ALA A 92 -5.25 11.30 14.29
C ALA A 92 -6.65 10.98 14.78
N ILE A 93 -7.34 10.07 14.08
CA ILE A 93 -8.69 9.63 14.40
C ILE A 93 -8.69 8.11 14.54
N SER A 94 -9.07 7.59 15.70
CA SER A 94 -9.27 6.14 15.87
C SER A 94 -10.50 5.71 15.07
N LEU A 95 -10.33 4.74 14.18
CA LEU A 95 -11.45 4.21 13.40
C LEU A 95 -12.11 3.06 14.14
N ASN A 96 -11.31 2.11 14.57
CA ASN A 96 -11.64 0.88 15.27
C ASN A 96 -10.41 0.46 16.10
N ASP A 97 -10.39 -0.78 16.59
CA ASP A 97 -9.28 -1.28 17.41
C ASP A 97 -8.00 -1.61 16.61
N ASP A 98 -8.08 -1.68 15.29
CA ASP A 98 -6.95 -2.10 14.43
C ASP A 98 -6.34 -0.99 13.58
N ARG A 99 -6.98 0.19 13.47
CA ARG A 99 -6.54 1.30 12.61
C ARG A 99 -6.76 2.68 13.20
N ILE A 100 -5.80 3.55 12.95
CA ILE A 100 -5.90 5.00 13.13
C ILE A 100 -5.82 5.67 11.76
N LEU A 101 -6.81 6.49 11.43
CA LEU A 101 -6.76 7.40 10.28
C LEU A 101 -5.90 8.62 10.63
N ILE A 102 -4.99 8.96 9.73
CA ILE A 102 -4.12 10.12 9.81
C ILE A 102 -4.42 11.03 8.64
N VAL A 103 -4.83 12.27 8.95
CA VAL A 103 -5.06 13.33 7.97
C VAL A 103 -3.94 14.36 8.08
N LYS A 104 -3.13 14.50 7.03
CA LYS A 104 -2.03 15.46 6.95
C LYS A 104 -2.53 16.80 6.43
N LYS A 105 -2.09 17.89 7.09
CA LYS A 105 -2.34 19.28 6.67
C LYS A 105 -1.25 19.76 5.71
N GLY A 106 -1.66 20.49 4.66
CA GLY A 106 -0.74 21.15 3.73
C GLY A 106 0.14 20.21 2.92
N SER A 107 -0.35 19.01 2.63
CA SER A 107 0.33 18.01 1.79
C SER A 107 -0.35 17.88 0.44
N ALA A 108 0.33 17.29 -0.55
CA ALA A 108 -0.27 17.02 -1.84
C ALA A 108 -1.51 16.10 -1.69
N PRO A 109 -2.51 16.22 -2.59
CA PRO A 109 -3.77 15.51 -2.50
C PRO A 109 -3.69 13.98 -2.32
N ASP A 110 -2.65 13.35 -2.86
CA ASP A 110 -2.45 11.89 -2.83
C ASP A 110 -1.62 11.40 -1.61
N ASP A 111 -1.14 12.33 -0.79
CA ASP A 111 -0.34 12.04 0.42
C ASP A 111 -1.02 12.58 1.69
N CYS A 112 -2.28 13.03 1.59
CA CYS A 112 -2.97 13.66 2.70
C CYS A 112 -3.72 12.67 3.61
N ILE A 113 -4.01 11.46 3.14
CA ILE A 113 -4.73 10.43 3.89
C ILE A 113 -3.89 9.17 4.04
N LEU A 114 -3.60 8.85 5.29
CA LEU A 114 -2.78 7.71 5.68
C LEU A 114 -3.45 6.93 6.79
N PHE A 115 -3.04 5.69 6.97
CA PHE A 115 -3.50 4.85 8.04
C PHE A 115 -2.29 4.31 8.80
N LEU A 116 -2.39 4.36 10.12
CA LEU A 116 -1.51 3.61 11.00
C LEU A 116 -2.23 2.32 11.39
N GLU A 117 -1.75 1.20 10.84
CA GLU A 117 -2.22 -0.15 11.09
C GLU A 117 -1.60 -0.65 12.40
N LEU A 118 -2.45 -1.13 13.32
CA LEU A 118 -2.06 -1.46 14.69
C LEU A 118 -2.15 -2.96 15.00
N ASP A 119 -3.23 -3.59 14.57
CA ASP A 119 -3.52 -5.00 14.91
C ASP A 119 -4.17 -5.75 13.75
N THR A 120 -3.92 -5.28 12.52
CA THR A 120 -4.29 -6.03 11.32
C THR A 120 -3.51 -7.33 11.24
N TRP A 121 -3.98 -8.27 10.41
CA TRP A 121 -3.33 -9.57 10.25
C TRP A 121 -1.82 -9.47 9.97
N PHE A 122 -1.41 -8.55 9.08
CA PHE A 122 -0.01 -8.31 8.75
C PHE A 122 0.79 -7.84 9.97
N VAL A 123 0.26 -6.88 10.72
CA VAL A 123 0.93 -6.32 11.91
C VAL A 123 1.05 -7.39 13.00
N ARG A 124 0.03 -8.21 13.21
CA ARG A 124 0.07 -9.36 14.14
C ARG A 124 1.16 -10.36 13.78
N GLU A 125 1.29 -10.69 12.50
CA GLU A 125 2.30 -11.63 12.05
C GLU A 125 3.71 -11.06 12.22
N GLN A 126 3.92 -9.79 11.86
CA GLN A 126 5.19 -9.10 12.09
C GLN A 126 5.54 -8.98 13.58
N LYS A 127 4.54 -8.75 14.44
CA LYS A 127 4.70 -8.71 15.90
C LYS A 127 5.17 -10.07 16.43
N LYS A 128 4.61 -11.18 15.95
CA LYS A 128 5.06 -12.54 16.32
C LYS A 128 6.50 -12.80 15.87
N ILE A 129 6.81 -12.48 14.61
CA ILE A 129 8.16 -12.69 14.03
C ILE A 129 9.22 -11.90 14.79
N ARG A 130 8.91 -10.66 15.18
CA ARG A 130 9.87 -9.72 15.77
C ARG A 130 9.90 -9.75 17.30
N GLY A 131 8.89 -10.33 17.94
CA GLY A 131 8.78 -10.41 19.41
C GLY A 131 8.68 -9.05 20.11
N THR A 132 8.24 -8.00 19.40
CA THR A 132 8.10 -6.64 19.92
C THR A 132 6.89 -5.94 19.29
N GLU A 133 6.48 -4.81 19.84
CA GLU A 133 5.36 -4.02 19.31
C GLU A 133 5.66 -3.52 17.90
N VAL A 134 4.71 -3.70 16.98
CA VAL A 134 4.83 -3.30 15.58
C VAL A 134 3.61 -2.46 15.22
N VAL A 135 3.83 -1.43 14.40
CA VAL A 135 2.80 -0.70 13.68
C VAL A 135 3.23 -0.56 12.23
N ALA A 136 2.29 -0.37 11.31
CA ALA A 136 2.63 -0.22 9.90
C ALA A 136 1.86 0.93 9.24
N TRP A 137 2.52 1.71 8.41
CA TRP A 137 1.89 2.73 7.60
C TRP A 137 1.28 2.13 6.34
N SER A 138 0.10 2.61 5.96
CA SER A 138 -0.50 2.37 4.65
C SER A 138 -1.11 3.65 4.09
N LYS A 139 -1.02 3.86 2.77
CA LYS A 139 -1.66 4.99 2.09
C LYS A 139 -3.14 4.71 1.86
N GLY A 140 -3.99 5.71 2.08
CA GLY A 140 -5.40 5.68 1.72
C GLY A 140 -5.62 5.98 0.25
N VAL A 141 -6.52 5.24 -0.41
CA VAL A 141 -6.90 5.52 -1.80
C VAL A 141 -8.41 5.53 -1.97
N ARG A 142 -8.87 6.43 -2.86
CA ARG A 142 -10.28 6.58 -3.21
C ARG A 142 -10.82 5.31 -3.90
N GLY A 143 -11.99 4.88 -3.46
CA GLY A 143 -12.72 3.75 -4.04
C GLY A 143 -11.92 2.45 -4.07
N ASP A 144 -12.27 1.60 -5.04
CA ASP A 144 -11.60 0.33 -5.29
C ASP A 144 -10.51 0.49 -6.35
N ALA A 145 -9.42 1.19 -5.99
CA ALA A 145 -8.23 1.25 -6.84
C ALA A 145 -7.85 -0.15 -7.34
N GLU A 146 -7.46 -0.25 -8.63
CA GLU A 146 -7.25 -1.55 -9.26
C GLU A 146 -6.17 -2.35 -8.54
N LYS A 147 -6.47 -3.62 -8.29
CA LYS A 147 -5.56 -4.56 -7.62
C LYS A 147 -4.31 -4.77 -8.46
N PRO A 148 -3.09 -4.79 -7.87
CA PRO A 148 -1.90 -5.21 -8.58
C PRO A 148 -2.08 -6.56 -9.26
N VAL A 149 -1.34 -6.79 -10.34
CA VAL A 149 -1.33 -8.07 -11.07
C VAL A 149 0.01 -8.74 -10.85
N VAL A 150 -0.02 -9.90 -10.24
CA VAL A 150 1.14 -10.79 -10.11
C VAL A 150 1.11 -11.75 -11.29
N ILE A 151 2.17 -11.75 -12.09
CA ILE A 151 2.38 -12.71 -13.17
C ILE A 151 3.53 -13.61 -12.76
N SER A 152 3.26 -14.91 -12.63
CA SER A 152 4.24 -15.91 -12.26
C SER A 152 4.25 -17.05 -13.28
N GLY A 153 5.25 -17.93 -13.22
CA GLY A 153 5.46 -19.00 -14.20
C GLY A 153 6.93 -19.30 -14.41
N PRO A 154 7.26 -20.48 -14.99
CA PRO A 154 8.63 -20.89 -15.20
C PRO A 154 9.45 -19.92 -16.05
N SER A 155 10.76 -19.92 -15.84
CA SER A 155 11.69 -19.19 -16.71
C SER A 155 11.54 -19.66 -18.16
N GLY A 156 11.45 -18.74 -19.11
CA GLY A 156 11.28 -19.07 -20.53
C GLY A 156 9.84 -19.13 -21.04
N VAL A 157 8.84 -19.10 -20.14
CA VAL A 157 7.43 -19.28 -20.53
C VAL A 157 6.83 -18.12 -21.32
N GLY A 158 7.42 -16.92 -21.28
CA GLY A 158 6.97 -15.75 -22.03
C GLY A 158 6.36 -14.60 -21.21
N LYS A 159 6.49 -14.63 -19.87
CA LYS A 159 6.00 -13.56 -18.97
C LYS A 159 6.43 -12.16 -19.41
N GLY A 160 7.74 -11.95 -19.57
CA GLY A 160 8.28 -10.64 -19.96
C GLY A 160 7.74 -10.15 -21.31
N THR A 161 7.45 -11.04 -22.26
CA THR A 161 6.83 -10.68 -23.55
C THR A 161 5.39 -10.23 -23.35
N LEU A 162 4.58 -10.97 -22.60
CA LEU A 162 3.19 -10.60 -22.29
C LEU A 162 3.10 -9.26 -21.53
N ILE A 163 3.99 -9.08 -20.54
CA ILE A 163 4.10 -7.83 -19.77
C ILE A 163 4.47 -6.67 -20.69
N SER A 164 5.45 -6.86 -21.58
CA SER A 164 5.89 -5.84 -22.52
C SER A 164 4.78 -5.45 -23.49
N MET A 165 3.99 -6.42 -23.98
CA MET A 165 2.82 -6.16 -24.83
C MET A 165 1.77 -5.33 -24.08
N LEU A 166 1.44 -5.73 -22.84
CA LEU A 166 0.46 -5.03 -22.00
C LEU A 166 0.88 -3.59 -21.71
N MET A 167 2.15 -3.40 -21.32
CA MET A 167 2.74 -2.09 -21.04
C MET A 167 2.81 -1.19 -22.27
N LYS A 168 3.02 -1.77 -23.46
CA LYS A 168 3.09 -1.03 -24.73
C LYS A 168 1.71 -0.61 -25.23
N GLU A 169 0.71 -1.47 -25.12
CA GLU A 169 -0.66 -1.18 -25.56
C GLU A 169 -1.37 -0.22 -24.59
N PHE A 170 -1.11 -0.35 -23.28
CA PHE A 170 -1.80 0.39 -22.24
C PHE A 170 -0.85 1.15 -21.28
N PRO A 171 0.04 2.03 -21.80
CA PRO A 171 1.09 2.68 -21.01
C PRO A 171 0.57 3.63 -19.92
N SER A 172 -0.67 4.11 -20.03
CA SER A 172 -1.33 4.95 -19.02
C SER A 172 -2.04 4.15 -17.94
N MET A 173 -2.34 2.87 -18.16
CA MET A 173 -3.08 2.03 -17.21
C MET A 173 -2.16 1.13 -16.41
N PHE A 174 -1.06 0.65 -16.98
CA PHE A 174 -0.16 -0.28 -16.31
C PHE A 174 1.23 0.32 -16.06
N GLY A 175 1.82 -0.07 -14.93
CA GLY A 175 3.23 0.17 -14.62
C GLY A 175 3.90 -1.09 -14.11
N PHE A 176 5.17 -1.27 -14.43
CA PHE A 176 5.96 -2.41 -13.98
C PHE A 176 6.69 -2.08 -12.68
N SER A 177 6.56 -2.95 -11.67
CA SER A 177 7.35 -2.86 -10.45
C SER A 177 8.73 -3.46 -10.69
N VAL A 178 9.76 -2.61 -10.74
CA VAL A 178 11.15 -3.05 -10.88
C VAL A 178 11.61 -3.68 -9.56
N SER A 179 11.77 -5.00 -9.54
CA SER A 179 12.23 -5.73 -8.36
C SER A 179 13.71 -5.50 -8.06
N HIS A 180 14.14 -5.79 -6.84
CA HIS A 180 15.54 -5.80 -6.44
C HIS A 180 16.15 -7.19 -6.63
N THR A 181 17.45 -7.26 -6.90
CA THR A 181 18.19 -8.52 -6.88
C THR A 181 19.63 -8.35 -6.42
N THR A 182 20.18 -9.40 -5.81
CA THR A 182 21.60 -9.50 -5.45
C THR A 182 22.46 -10.12 -6.55
N ARG A 183 21.83 -10.58 -7.64
CA ARG A 183 22.54 -11.10 -8.80
C ARG A 183 23.22 -9.95 -9.53
N ALA A 184 24.41 -10.18 -10.09
CA ALA A 184 25.01 -9.21 -11.01
C ALA A 184 24.17 -9.01 -12.30
N PRO A 185 24.12 -7.79 -12.88
CA PRO A 185 23.49 -7.55 -14.18
C PRO A 185 24.06 -8.47 -15.28
N ARG A 186 23.21 -8.88 -16.23
CA ARG A 186 23.59 -9.68 -17.40
C ARG A 186 23.56 -8.83 -18.66
N GLY A 187 24.63 -8.90 -19.46
CA GLY A 187 24.65 -8.31 -20.80
C GLY A 187 24.32 -6.82 -20.79
N MET A 188 23.13 -6.48 -21.29
CA MET A 188 22.60 -5.11 -21.40
C MET A 188 21.54 -4.78 -20.34
N GLU A 189 21.42 -5.58 -19.27
CA GLU A 189 20.53 -5.24 -18.15
C GLU A 189 20.99 -3.93 -17.50
N GLU A 190 20.09 -2.96 -17.46
CA GLU A 190 20.27 -1.64 -16.82
C GLU A 190 19.60 -1.59 -15.44
N ASP A 191 20.31 -0.99 -14.48
CA ASP A 191 19.83 -0.74 -13.12
C ASP A 191 18.65 0.24 -13.12
N GLY A 192 17.63 -0.05 -12.31
CA GLY A 192 16.39 0.73 -12.23
C GLY A 192 15.44 0.55 -13.43
N VAL A 193 15.84 -0.22 -14.44
CA VAL A 193 14.97 -0.59 -15.58
C VAL A 193 14.58 -2.06 -15.49
N HIS A 194 15.56 -2.95 -15.35
CA HIS A 194 15.32 -4.39 -15.31
C HIS A 194 15.22 -4.90 -13.87
N TYR A 195 16.16 -4.47 -13.04
CA TYR A 195 16.19 -4.70 -11.60
C TYR A 195 16.87 -3.52 -10.92
N HIS A 196 16.62 -3.34 -9.62
CA HIS A 196 17.53 -2.64 -8.73
C HIS A 196 18.59 -3.62 -8.23
N PHE A 197 19.81 -3.50 -8.75
CA PHE A 197 20.93 -4.36 -8.42
C PHE A 197 21.57 -3.88 -7.11
N THR A 198 21.56 -4.72 -6.09
CA THR A 198 22.03 -4.36 -4.75
C THR A 198 22.91 -5.45 -4.13
N GLU A 199 23.62 -5.11 -3.07
CA GLU A 199 24.39 -6.10 -2.31
C GLU A 199 23.49 -6.94 -1.41
N GLN A 200 23.86 -8.20 -1.19
CA GLN A 200 23.10 -9.11 -0.34
C GLN A 200 22.93 -8.60 1.10
N SER A 201 23.98 -8.04 1.69
CA SER A 201 23.94 -7.47 3.05
C SER A 201 22.96 -6.30 3.17
N ILE A 202 22.86 -5.46 2.13
CA ILE A 202 21.93 -4.33 2.07
C ILE A 202 20.51 -4.86 1.97
N MET A 203 20.25 -5.78 1.04
CA MET A 203 18.92 -6.35 0.84
C MET A 203 18.42 -7.09 2.09
N GLU A 204 19.27 -7.87 2.75
CA GLU A 204 18.92 -8.57 4.00
C GLU A 204 18.55 -7.60 5.12
N LYS A 205 19.28 -6.48 5.25
CA LYS A 205 18.94 -5.43 6.20
C LYS A 205 17.59 -4.82 5.88
N GLU A 206 17.32 -4.50 4.61
CA GLU A 206 16.06 -3.89 4.19
C GLU A 206 14.86 -4.82 4.30
N ILE A 207 15.06 -6.13 4.06
CA ILE A 207 14.09 -7.17 4.38
C ILE A 207 13.79 -7.16 5.88
N LYS A 208 14.83 -7.12 6.72
CA LYS A 208 14.67 -7.02 8.17
C LYS A 208 13.99 -5.72 8.60
N ASP A 209 14.18 -4.63 7.87
CA ASP A 209 13.49 -3.36 8.10
C ASP A 209 12.06 -3.36 7.54
N GLY A 210 11.62 -4.45 6.90
CA GLY A 210 10.27 -4.66 6.38
C GLY A 210 9.94 -3.77 5.18
N LYS A 211 10.95 -3.45 4.35
CA LYS A 211 10.80 -2.64 3.13
C LYS A 211 10.30 -3.44 1.91
N PHE A 212 10.16 -4.75 2.05
CA PHE A 212 9.78 -5.65 0.96
C PHE A 212 8.37 -6.20 1.16
N VAL A 213 7.58 -6.17 0.08
CA VAL A 213 6.28 -6.86 -0.02
C VAL A 213 6.50 -8.36 -0.02
N GLU A 214 7.48 -8.81 -0.80
CA GLU A 214 7.90 -10.19 -0.91
C GLU A 214 9.40 -10.26 -1.19
N TYR A 215 10.00 -11.39 -0.85
CA TYR A 215 11.35 -11.72 -1.24
C TYR A 215 11.50 -13.24 -1.33
N ALA A 216 12.41 -13.69 -2.19
CA ALA A 216 12.72 -15.10 -2.40
C ALA A 216 14.22 -15.30 -2.65
N SER A 217 14.76 -16.44 -2.21
CA SER A 217 16.08 -16.89 -2.63
C SER A 217 15.95 -17.79 -3.84
N VAL A 218 16.51 -17.36 -4.96
CA VAL A 218 16.45 -18.08 -6.24
C VAL A 218 17.86 -18.28 -6.73
N HIS A 219 18.28 -19.54 -6.81
CA HIS A 219 19.61 -19.94 -7.26
C HIS A 219 20.77 -19.25 -6.50
N GLY A 220 20.62 -19.03 -5.20
CA GLY A 220 21.64 -18.41 -4.35
C GLY A 220 21.72 -16.88 -4.45
N ASN A 221 20.80 -16.25 -5.18
CA ASN A 221 20.62 -14.79 -5.16
C ASN A 221 19.28 -14.46 -4.50
N LEU A 222 19.21 -13.32 -3.82
CA LEU A 222 17.94 -12.78 -3.34
C LEU A 222 17.27 -11.97 -4.45
N TYR A 223 15.95 -12.09 -4.50
CA TYR A 223 15.05 -11.27 -5.30
C TYR A 223 13.95 -10.78 -4.38
N GLY A 224 13.37 -9.62 -4.70
CA GLY A 224 12.26 -9.11 -3.91
C GLY A 224 11.70 -7.82 -4.45
N THR A 225 10.42 -7.62 -4.18
CA THR A 225 9.66 -6.45 -4.59
C THR A 225 9.52 -5.50 -3.41
N SER A 226 10.10 -4.31 -3.51
CA SER A 226 10.01 -3.31 -2.44
C SER A 226 8.60 -2.69 -2.39
N ILE A 227 8.18 -2.27 -1.21
CA ILE A 227 6.93 -1.51 -1.02
C ILE A 227 6.98 -0.24 -1.87
N GLU A 228 8.13 0.42 -1.89
CA GLU A 228 8.37 1.62 -2.69
C GLU A 228 8.18 1.38 -4.19
N ALA A 229 8.68 0.25 -4.75
CA ALA A 229 8.52 -0.05 -6.18
C ALA A 229 7.04 -0.19 -6.58
N VAL A 230 6.21 -0.78 -5.70
CA VAL A 230 4.76 -0.87 -5.90
C VAL A 230 4.09 0.49 -5.74
N GLU A 231 4.53 1.28 -4.76
CA GLU A 231 3.98 2.61 -4.50
C GLU A 231 4.25 3.60 -5.63
N VAL A 232 5.46 3.62 -6.20
CA VAL A 232 5.82 4.49 -7.32
C VAL A 232 4.87 4.29 -8.51
N VAL A 233 4.55 3.04 -8.83
CA VAL A 233 3.61 2.73 -9.91
C VAL A 233 2.19 3.17 -9.57
N THR A 234 1.77 2.89 -8.34
CA THR A 234 0.40 3.16 -7.90
C THR A 234 0.15 4.66 -7.69
N ASP A 235 1.15 5.42 -7.23
CA ASP A 235 1.12 6.89 -7.11
C ASP A 235 1.07 7.56 -8.49
N ALA A 236 1.57 6.90 -9.54
CA ALA A 236 1.38 7.36 -10.91
C ALA A 236 -0.03 7.10 -11.46
N GLY A 237 -0.97 6.60 -10.63
CA GLY A 237 -2.34 6.27 -11.02
C GLY A 237 -2.45 5.01 -11.88
N LYS A 238 -1.39 4.17 -11.91
CA LYS A 238 -1.32 2.97 -12.74
C LYS A 238 -1.51 1.72 -11.91
N ARG A 239 -2.04 0.68 -12.54
CA ARG A 239 -2.09 -0.67 -12.01
C ARG A 239 -0.70 -1.31 -12.06
N CYS A 240 -0.23 -1.71 -10.88
CA CYS A 240 1.09 -2.30 -10.72
C CYS A 240 1.13 -3.76 -11.22
N ILE A 241 2.15 -4.08 -12.03
CA ILE A 241 2.47 -5.44 -12.47
C ILE A 241 3.73 -5.92 -11.73
N LEU A 242 3.65 -7.11 -11.14
CA LEU A 242 4.75 -7.79 -10.47
C LEU A 242 5.10 -9.07 -11.24
N ASP A 243 6.35 -9.20 -11.70
CA ASP A 243 6.91 -10.45 -12.27
C ASP A 243 7.71 -11.18 -11.19
N ILE A 244 7.10 -12.16 -10.55
CA ILE A 244 7.68 -12.87 -9.39
C ILE A 244 7.53 -14.40 -9.53
N ASP A 245 8.40 -15.15 -8.87
CA ASP A 245 8.34 -16.61 -8.87
C ASP A 245 7.19 -17.14 -7.99
N VAL A 246 7.04 -18.47 -7.94
CA VAL A 246 5.97 -19.12 -7.17
C VAL A 246 6.12 -18.86 -5.65
N GLN A 247 7.36 -18.69 -5.16
CA GLN A 247 7.63 -18.38 -3.75
C GLN A 247 7.20 -16.95 -3.40
N GLY A 248 7.53 -15.99 -4.26
CA GLY A 248 7.06 -14.60 -4.17
C GLY A 248 5.53 -14.53 -4.23
N ALA A 249 4.90 -15.26 -5.17
CA ALA A 249 3.45 -15.32 -5.27
C ALA A 249 2.79 -15.88 -3.99
N ARG A 250 3.38 -16.91 -3.35
CA ARG A 250 2.93 -17.40 -2.03
C ARG A 250 3.04 -16.32 -0.97
N SER A 251 4.14 -15.58 -0.96
CA SER A 251 4.37 -14.50 0.01
C SER A 251 3.35 -13.37 -0.18
N VAL A 252 3.06 -12.97 -1.42
CA VAL A 252 2.01 -12.00 -1.73
C VAL A 252 0.64 -12.52 -1.29
N ARG A 253 0.30 -13.78 -1.60
CA ARG A 253 -0.98 -14.39 -1.20
C ARG A 253 -1.15 -14.46 0.31
N ALA A 254 -0.05 -14.71 1.04
CA ALA A 254 -0.06 -14.70 2.48
C ALA A 254 -0.15 -13.28 3.04
N SER A 255 0.32 -12.25 2.32
CA SER A 255 0.26 -10.86 2.75
C SER A 255 -1.16 -10.26 2.67
N SER A 256 -1.33 -9.04 3.17
CA SER A 256 -2.56 -8.24 3.01
C SER A 256 -2.64 -7.51 1.65
N LEU A 257 -1.63 -7.66 0.78
CA LEU A 257 -1.67 -7.11 -0.57
C LEU A 257 -2.68 -7.91 -1.40
N GLU A 258 -3.86 -7.34 -1.60
CA GLU A 258 -4.84 -7.92 -2.52
C GLU A 258 -4.40 -7.71 -3.98
N ALA A 259 -3.81 -8.75 -4.56
CA ALA A 259 -3.42 -8.81 -5.96
C ALA A 259 -4.25 -9.86 -6.72
N ILE A 260 -4.29 -9.75 -8.05
CA ILE A 260 -4.70 -10.83 -8.94
C ILE A 260 -3.46 -11.65 -9.29
N LEU A 261 -3.45 -12.93 -8.94
CA LEU A 261 -2.33 -13.84 -9.17
C LEU A 261 -2.61 -14.73 -10.38
N ILE A 262 -1.79 -14.59 -11.42
CA ILE A 262 -1.91 -15.31 -12.68
C ILE A 262 -0.65 -16.17 -12.87
N PHE A 263 -0.84 -17.46 -13.10
CA PHE A 263 0.24 -18.39 -13.43
C PHE A 263 0.26 -18.69 -14.94
N ILE A 264 1.39 -18.43 -15.60
CA ILE A 264 1.59 -18.70 -17.01
C ILE A 264 2.28 -20.06 -17.16
N CYS A 265 1.63 -20.98 -17.85
CA CYS A 265 2.14 -22.31 -18.20
C CYS A 265 2.65 -22.34 -19.65
N PRO A 266 3.70 -23.11 -19.95
CA PRO A 266 3.98 -23.51 -21.32
C PRO A 266 2.97 -24.60 -21.77
N PRO A 267 2.82 -24.83 -23.09
CA PRO A 267 2.06 -25.96 -23.63
C PRO A 267 2.57 -27.29 -23.11
N SER A 268 3.90 -27.45 -23.07
CA SER A 268 4.57 -28.63 -22.56
C SER A 268 5.99 -28.29 -22.09
N MET A 269 6.64 -29.22 -21.38
CA MET A 269 8.02 -29.06 -20.95
C MET A 269 9.00 -29.09 -22.14
N GLU A 270 8.70 -29.87 -23.18
CA GLU A 270 9.50 -29.97 -24.40
C GLU A 270 9.50 -28.65 -25.19
N GLU A 271 8.34 -27.98 -25.25
CA GLU A 271 8.21 -26.66 -25.85
C GLU A 271 8.97 -25.60 -25.03
N LEU A 272 8.92 -25.69 -23.70
CA LEU A 272 9.70 -24.81 -22.83
C LEU A 272 11.22 -24.99 -23.05
N GLU A 273 11.67 -26.25 -23.14
CA GLU A 273 13.06 -26.58 -23.46
C GLU A 273 13.48 -26.00 -24.81
N THR A 274 12.65 -26.18 -25.83
CA THR A 274 12.90 -25.63 -27.18
C THR A 274 13.04 -24.10 -27.13
N ARG A 275 12.19 -23.41 -26.36
CA ARG A 275 12.25 -21.95 -26.15
C ARG A 275 13.47 -21.49 -25.36
N LEU A 276 13.95 -22.27 -24.39
CA LEU A 276 15.15 -21.95 -23.63
C LEU A 276 16.41 -22.11 -24.51
N ARG A 277 16.50 -23.22 -25.25
CA ARG A 277 17.61 -23.52 -26.15
C ARG A 277 17.72 -22.53 -27.31
N SER A 278 16.60 -22.09 -27.86
CA SER A 278 16.58 -21.16 -29.01
C SER A 278 17.18 -19.79 -28.69
N ARG A 279 17.20 -19.37 -27.41
CA ARG A 279 17.78 -18.10 -26.98
C ARG A 279 19.31 -18.07 -27.11
N ARG A 280 19.98 -19.23 -27.07
CA ARG A 280 21.45 -19.36 -27.17
C ARG A 280 22.25 -18.46 -26.20
N THR A 281 21.66 -18.13 -25.05
CA THR A 281 22.27 -17.27 -24.02
C THR A 281 22.85 -18.05 -22.85
N GLU A 282 22.66 -19.38 -22.81
CA GLU A 282 22.92 -20.21 -21.65
C GLU A 282 23.66 -21.50 -22.03
N THR A 283 24.44 -22.02 -21.10
CA THR A 283 25.13 -23.32 -21.19
C THR A 283 24.14 -24.47 -20.99
N GLU A 284 24.50 -25.68 -21.44
CA GLU A 284 23.67 -26.88 -21.24
C GLU A 284 23.35 -27.13 -19.76
N GLU A 285 24.32 -26.95 -18.87
CA GLU A 285 24.14 -27.12 -17.43
C GLU A 285 23.13 -26.11 -16.86
N GLN A 286 23.15 -24.86 -17.35
CA GLN A 286 22.19 -23.84 -16.96
C GLN A 286 20.78 -24.14 -17.48
N ILE A 287 20.66 -24.66 -18.70
CA ILE A 287 19.38 -25.04 -19.32
C ILE A 287 18.76 -26.19 -18.53
N LEU A 288 19.50 -27.26 -18.25
CA LEU A 288 19.02 -28.40 -17.47
C LEU A 288 18.55 -27.98 -16.07
N LYS A 289 19.32 -27.10 -15.41
CA LYS A 289 18.95 -26.55 -14.10
C LYS A 289 17.63 -25.76 -14.16
N ARG A 290 17.41 -24.98 -15.22
CA ARG A 290 16.15 -24.24 -15.41
C ARG A 290 14.97 -25.16 -15.69
N LEU A 291 15.17 -26.24 -16.43
CA LEU A 291 14.12 -27.22 -16.71
C LEU A 291 13.69 -27.95 -15.44
N GLN A 292 14.64 -28.41 -14.63
CA GLN A 292 14.34 -29.03 -13.32
C GLN A 292 13.55 -28.07 -12.42
N ASN A 293 13.97 -26.81 -12.36
CA ASN A 293 13.24 -25.77 -11.62
C ASN A 293 11.84 -25.54 -12.19
N ALA A 294 11.70 -25.52 -13.52
CA ALA A 294 10.41 -25.31 -14.16
C ALA A 294 9.42 -26.45 -13.86
N GLU A 295 9.86 -27.70 -13.75
CA GLU A 295 8.99 -28.82 -13.31
C GLU A 295 8.43 -28.57 -11.91
N VAL A 296 9.29 -28.17 -10.97
CA VAL A 296 8.91 -27.86 -9.59
C VAL A 296 7.95 -26.66 -9.55
N GLU A 297 8.27 -25.58 -10.27
CA GLU A 297 7.41 -24.39 -10.36
C GLU A 297 6.05 -24.72 -10.99
N MET A 298 6.00 -25.59 -12.01
CA MET A 298 4.77 -26.03 -12.65
C MET A 298 3.89 -26.86 -11.73
N GLU A 299 4.47 -27.81 -10.99
CA GLU A 299 3.75 -28.59 -9.98
C GLU A 299 3.18 -27.67 -8.89
N GLN A 300 4.03 -26.80 -8.34
CA GLN A 300 3.64 -25.86 -7.30
C GLN A 300 2.59 -24.86 -7.79
N GLY A 301 2.74 -24.32 -9.00
CA GLY A 301 1.81 -23.36 -9.58
C GLY A 301 0.41 -23.94 -9.78
N LYS A 302 0.32 -25.18 -10.27
CA LYS A 302 -0.97 -25.83 -10.54
C LYS A 302 -1.66 -26.39 -9.30
N SER A 303 -0.90 -26.87 -8.31
CA SER A 303 -1.46 -27.62 -7.16
C SER A 303 -1.65 -26.77 -5.90
N SER A 304 -0.99 -25.63 -5.77
CA SER A 304 -0.97 -24.88 -4.51
C SER A 304 -2.24 -24.10 -4.20
N GLY A 305 -3.12 -23.88 -5.19
CA GLY A 305 -4.34 -23.08 -5.02
C GLY A 305 -4.11 -21.59 -4.73
N ILE A 306 -2.86 -21.09 -4.88
CA ILE A 306 -2.53 -19.68 -4.61
C ILE A 306 -2.84 -18.75 -5.79
N PHE A 307 -2.97 -19.28 -7.00
CA PHE A 307 -3.22 -18.49 -8.20
C PHE A 307 -4.71 -18.41 -8.48
N ASP A 308 -5.21 -17.22 -8.79
CA ASP A 308 -6.61 -17.00 -9.16
C ASP A 308 -6.89 -17.58 -10.56
N HIS A 309 -5.87 -17.53 -11.43
CA HIS A 309 -5.99 -17.96 -12.82
C HIS A 309 -4.72 -18.65 -13.33
N ILE A 310 -4.90 -19.55 -14.29
CA ILE A 310 -3.83 -20.23 -15.02
C ILE A 310 -4.05 -19.99 -16.51
N LEU A 311 -3.03 -19.49 -17.21
CA LEU A 311 -3.03 -19.29 -18.66
C LEU A 311 -1.98 -20.19 -19.31
N TYR A 312 -2.27 -20.73 -20.49
CA TYR A 312 -1.33 -21.53 -21.28
C TYR A 312 -0.81 -20.71 -22.45
N ASN A 313 0.50 -20.50 -22.51
CA ASN A 313 1.16 -19.71 -23.54
C ASN A 313 1.63 -20.58 -24.71
N ASP A 314 0.66 -21.16 -25.40
CA ASP A 314 0.87 -22.02 -26.58
C ASP A 314 1.09 -21.13 -27.80
N ASN A 315 0.14 -20.22 -28.04
CA ASN A 315 0.21 -19.10 -28.97
C ASN A 315 0.25 -17.80 -28.16
N LEU A 316 1.21 -16.92 -28.49
CA LEU A 316 1.43 -15.68 -27.76
C LEU A 316 0.24 -14.72 -27.85
N ASP A 317 -0.34 -14.56 -29.03
CA ASP A 317 -1.43 -13.63 -29.29
C ASP A 317 -2.71 -14.10 -28.58
N ASP A 318 -3.04 -15.39 -28.67
CA ASP A 318 -4.21 -15.97 -27.99
C ASP A 318 -4.09 -15.90 -26.46
N CYS A 319 -2.89 -16.16 -25.93
CA CYS A 319 -2.60 -16.03 -24.51
C CYS A 319 -2.72 -14.57 -24.05
N TYR A 320 -2.29 -13.62 -24.89
CA TYR A 320 -2.38 -12.20 -24.61
C TYR A 320 -3.83 -11.69 -24.63
N GLU A 321 -4.66 -12.11 -25.58
CA GLU A 321 -6.10 -11.81 -25.58
C GLU A 321 -6.80 -12.40 -24.35
N SER A 322 -6.42 -13.61 -23.96
CA SER A 322 -6.93 -14.24 -22.72
C SER A 322 -6.53 -13.45 -21.47
N LEU A 323 -5.30 -12.92 -21.42
CA LEU A 323 -4.84 -12.03 -20.35
C LEU A 323 -5.66 -10.73 -20.31
N LYS A 324 -5.89 -10.09 -21.45
CA LYS A 324 -6.73 -8.87 -21.53
C LYS A 324 -8.14 -9.12 -21.03
N LYS A 325 -8.75 -10.24 -21.43
CA LYS A 325 -10.09 -10.63 -20.99
C LYS A 325 -10.17 -10.86 -19.49
N LEU A 326 -9.20 -11.56 -18.92
CA LEU A 326 -9.10 -11.79 -17.48
C LEU A 326 -8.99 -10.46 -16.72
N LEU A 327 -8.23 -9.52 -17.26
CA LEU A 327 -8.07 -8.19 -16.67
C LEU A 327 -9.25 -7.24 -16.94
N GLY A 328 -10.27 -7.67 -17.71
CA GLY A 328 -11.46 -6.90 -18.01
C GLY A 328 -11.23 -5.75 -19.00
N ILE A 329 -10.21 -5.88 -19.85
CA ILE A 329 -9.80 -4.87 -20.84
C ILE A 329 -9.93 -5.36 -22.28
N ASP A 330 -10.64 -6.48 -22.50
CA ASP A 330 -11.02 -6.96 -23.82
C ASP A 330 -12.16 -6.10 -24.39
N GLY A 331 -11.90 -5.37 -25.48
CA GLY A 331 -12.90 -4.52 -26.13
C GLY A 331 -12.99 -3.09 -25.59
N ALA A 332 -12.15 -2.71 -24.62
CA ALA A 332 -11.93 -1.31 -24.30
C ALA A 332 -11.22 -0.64 -25.48
N ALA A 333 -11.99 -0.01 -26.39
CA ALA A 333 -11.48 1.12 -27.15
C ALA A 333 -10.76 2.04 -26.16
N ALA A 334 -9.57 2.52 -26.53
CA ALA A 334 -8.65 3.35 -25.75
C ALA A 334 -9.24 4.69 -25.22
N ALA A 335 -10.36 4.64 -24.49
CA ALA A 335 -11.24 5.77 -24.25
C ALA A 335 -12.06 5.65 -22.95
N THR A 336 -11.71 4.76 -22.03
CA THR A 336 -11.91 5.08 -20.62
C THR A 336 -10.57 5.57 -20.12
N GLN A 337 -10.32 6.87 -20.33
CA GLN A 337 -9.59 7.61 -19.30
C GLN A 337 -10.39 7.37 -18.03
N ILE A 338 -10.07 6.30 -17.29
CA ILE A 338 -10.35 6.28 -15.86
C ILE A 338 -9.57 7.50 -15.41
N SER A 339 -10.29 8.59 -15.24
CA SER A 339 -9.78 9.81 -14.66
C SER A 339 -8.93 9.34 -13.49
N VAL A 340 -7.63 9.66 -13.52
CA VAL A 340 -6.78 9.59 -12.32
C VAL A 340 -7.69 9.97 -11.17
N PRO A 341 -7.90 9.13 -10.14
CA PRO A 341 -8.77 9.50 -9.04
C PRO A 341 -8.30 10.88 -8.62
N GLN A 342 -9.08 11.93 -8.91
CA GLN A 342 -8.61 13.28 -8.67
C GLN A 342 -8.26 13.30 -7.20
N GLY A 343 -7.00 13.63 -6.89
CA GLY A 343 -6.53 13.58 -5.52
C GLY A 343 -7.45 14.40 -4.62
N ILE A 344 -7.42 14.11 -3.32
CA ILE A 344 -8.24 14.84 -2.35
C ILE A 344 -7.56 16.19 -2.10
N ASP A 345 -8.05 17.26 -2.69
CA ASP A 345 -7.53 18.60 -2.37
C ASP A 345 -8.03 19.00 -0.98
N LEU A 346 -7.20 18.75 0.04
CA LEU A 346 -7.48 19.16 1.41
C LEU A 346 -6.85 20.54 1.66
N PRO A 347 -7.65 21.54 2.04
CA PRO A 347 -7.12 22.85 2.37
C PRO A 347 -6.19 22.77 3.59
N ALA A 348 -5.20 23.67 3.61
CA ALA A 348 -4.17 23.70 4.66
C ALA A 348 -4.78 23.85 6.06
N ASP A 349 -5.81 24.68 6.20
CA ASP A 349 -6.54 24.89 7.44
C ASP A 349 -7.87 24.16 7.42
N HIS A 350 -7.93 23.06 8.18
CA HIS A 350 -9.14 22.29 8.39
C HIS A 350 -9.21 21.73 9.82
N SER A 351 -10.42 21.41 10.25
CA SER A 351 -10.71 20.62 11.46
C SER A 351 -11.31 19.28 11.06
N VAL A 352 -11.08 18.24 11.87
CA VAL A 352 -11.57 16.89 11.59
C VAL A 352 -12.44 16.42 12.74
N SER A 353 -13.61 15.85 12.43
CA SER A 353 -14.48 15.17 13.39
C SER A 353 -14.92 13.80 12.85
N LYS A 354 -15.37 12.91 13.73
CA LYS A 354 -15.88 11.58 13.39
C LYS A 354 -17.35 11.47 13.78
N MET A 355 -18.17 10.92 12.88
CA MET A 355 -19.55 10.56 13.12
C MET A 355 -19.78 9.17 12.52
N ASP A 356 -19.88 8.15 13.38
CA ASP A 356 -19.92 6.74 12.99
C ASP A 356 -18.77 6.36 12.03
N ASN A 357 -19.10 5.91 10.82
CA ASN A 357 -18.16 5.54 9.77
C ASN A 357 -17.80 6.70 8.83
N LYS A 358 -18.13 7.94 9.21
CA LYS A 358 -17.87 9.14 8.41
C LYS A 358 -16.94 10.08 9.14
N ILE A 359 -15.89 10.50 8.46
CA ILE A 359 -14.93 11.49 8.94
C ILE A 359 -15.23 12.79 8.21
N ILE A 360 -15.57 13.82 8.98
CA ILE A 360 -15.97 15.12 8.45
C ILE A 360 -14.77 16.05 8.57
N ILE A 361 -14.30 16.55 7.44
CA ILE A 361 -13.25 17.56 7.35
C ILE A 361 -13.93 18.89 7.07
N ASN A 362 -13.96 19.76 8.07
CA ASN A 362 -14.51 21.11 7.93
C ASN A 362 -13.41 22.09 7.55
N TYR A 363 -13.65 22.89 6.52
CA TYR A 363 -12.79 24.00 6.13
C TYR A 363 -13.62 25.23 5.77
N GLY A 364 -13.04 26.42 5.95
CA GLY A 364 -13.68 27.68 5.62
C GLY A 364 -12.82 28.48 4.64
N THR A 365 -13.44 29.07 3.63
CA THR A 365 -12.80 30.09 2.80
C THR A 365 -12.81 31.42 3.56
N PRO A 366 -11.64 32.01 3.86
CA PRO A 366 -11.56 33.21 4.69
C PRO A 366 -12.06 34.51 4.03
N GLU A 367 -12.59 34.50 2.80
CA GLU A 367 -12.70 35.73 1.99
C GLU A 367 -14.11 36.30 1.69
N LEU A 368 -15.21 35.74 2.17
CA LEU A 368 -16.54 36.37 1.99
C LEU A 368 -17.41 36.22 3.24
N GLU A 369 -18.03 37.34 3.69
CA GLU A 369 -18.91 37.47 4.87
C GLU A 369 -20.23 36.65 4.83
N LYS A 370 -20.28 35.61 3.99
CA LYS A 370 -21.18 34.47 4.11
C LYS A 370 -20.32 33.21 4.09
N ALA A 371 -19.96 32.71 5.27
CA ALA A 371 -19.20 31.48 5.41
C ALA A 371 -20.06 30.28 4.95
N SER A 372 -19.98 29.92 3.68
CA SER A 372 -20.36 28.59 3.21
C SER A 372 -19.35 27.62 3.81
N LYS A 373 -19.75 26.83 4.79
CA LYS A 373 -18.90 25.75 5.33
C LYS A 373 -18.92 24.61 4.32
N SER A 374 -17.92 24.55 3.47
CA SER A 374 -17.72 23.36 2.64
C SER A 374 -17.19 22.23 3.51
N LEU A 375 -17.80 21.05 3.36
CA LEU A 375 -17.47 19.85 4.12
C LEU A 375 -16.93 18.80 3.17
N ILE A 376 -15.78 18.21 3.47
CA ILE A 376 -15.36 16.96 2.83
C ILE A 376 -15.71 15.82 3.78
N VAL A 377 -16.40 14.82 3.28
CA VAL A 377 -16.70 13.60 4.02
C VAL A 377 -15.85 12.46 3.48
N LEU A 378 -15.16 11.78 4.39
CA LEU A 378 -14.50 10.50 4.13
C LEU A 378 -15.36 9.39 4.74
N ASP A 379 -15.99 8.58 3.89
CA ASP A 379 -16.70 7.40 4.34
C ASP A 379 -15.74 6.21 4.39
N VAL A 380 -15.55 5.68 5.60
CA VAL A 380 -14.62 4.59 5.92
C VAL A 380 -15.34 3.26 6.14
N SER A 381 -16.62 3.16 5.76
CA SER A 381 -17.42 1.93 5.96
C SER A 381 -16.95 0.74 5.14
N SER A 382 -16.27 0.99 4.01
CA SER A 382 -15.88 -0.04 3.02
C SER A 382 -14.38 -0.31 3.00
N LEU A 383 -13.65 0.10 4.04
CA LEU A 383 -12.20 -0.02 4.06
C LEU A 383 -11.74 -1.48 3.99
N LYS A 384 -10.74 -1.74 3.15
CA LYS A 384 -10.09 -3.05 2.97
C LYS A 384 -8.62 -2.93 2.59
N GLY A 385 -7.89 -4.04 2.61
CA GLY A 385 -6.43 -4.04 2.42
C GLY A 385 -5.70 -3.47 3.64
N GLY A 386 -4.66 -2.66 3.41
CA GLY A 386 -3.75 -2.14 4.43
C GLY A 386 -2.30 -2.57 4.19
N ALA A 387 -1.41 -2.26 5.13
CA ALA A 387 0.02 -2.54 5.00
C ALA A 387 0.30 -4.04 4.82
N PRO A 388 1.23 -4.46 3.92
CA PRO A 388 2.21 -3.60 3.25
C PRO A 388 1.70 -2.95 1.94
N GLY A 389 0.43 -3.18 1.58
CA GLY A 389 -0.23 -2.51 0.46
C GLY A 389 -0.92 -1.21 0.89
N ARG A 390 -1.97 -0.85 0.14
CA ARG A 390 -2.80 0.35 0.41
C ARG A 390 -4.12 -0.01 1.09
N THR A 391 -4.63 0.95 1.86
CA THR A 391 -6.00 0.93 2.38
C THR A 391 -6.94 1.48 1.31
N ARG A 392 -7.76 0.60 0.74
CA ARG A 392 -8.75 0.87 -0.32
C ARG A 392 -10.16 1.01 0.25
N GLY A 393 -11.11 1.43 -0.58
CA GLY A 393 -12.52 1.52 -0.22
C GLY A 393 -12.88 2.82 0.49
N LEU A 394 -12.03 3.85 0.39
CA LEU A 394 -12.32 5.18 0.92
C LEU A 394 -13.24 5.92 -0.06
N ASP A 395 -14.48 6.19 0.33
CA ASP A 395 -15.35 7.05 -0.47
C ASP A 395 -15.22 8.51 0.02
N VAL A 396 -15.09 9.43 -0.92
CA VAL A 396 -14.79 10.84 -0.61
C VAL A 396 -15.68 11.74 -1.45
N TYR A 397 -16.48 12.55 -0.78
CA TYR A 397 -17.41 13.48 -1.41
C TYR A 397 -17.48 14.80 -0.63
N ALA A 398 -17.76 15.88 -1.36
CA ALA A 398 -18.02 17.18 -0.77
C ALA A 398 -19.52 17.33 -0.48
N ILE A 399 -19.85 18.04 0.60
CA ILE A 399 -21.19 18.50 0.93
C ILE A 399 -21.11 20.03 1.05
N ASP A 400 -22.00 20.72 0.34
CA ASP A 400 -22.16 22.18 0.37
C ASP A 400 -23.11 22.66 1.48
#